data_AF-A0A0C9YRH6-F1
#
_entry.id   AF-A0A0C9YRH6-F1
#
_cell.length_a   1.000
_cell.length_b   1.000
_cell.length_c   1.000
_cell.angle_alpha   90.00
_cell.angle_beta   90.00
_cell.angle_gamma   90.00
#
_symmetry.space_group_name_H-M   'P 1'
#
loop_
_entity.id
_entity.type
_entity.pdbx_description
1 polymer ?
#
loop_
_entity_poly.entity_id
_entity_poly.type
_entity_poly.pdbx_seq_one_letter_code
_entity_poly.pdbx_strand_id
1 'polypeptide(L)'
;MSFETKLGDEFLKVPKLAAEGTNWVTYKDRLLWSVEARGLGGHLDGSETEPEDPKSLDAEMKAWRMGEAVVKQQIAGTLPDTLFMQIKRLKSAYEIFRHLAKLFEQRSRVVAVEILRKMQNLRCR
;
A
#
# COMPACT_ATOMS: atom_id res chain seq x y z
N MET A 1 31.97 -8.23 -12.26
CA MET A 1 31.30 -9.28 -11.47
C MET A 1 29.81 -8.99 -11.54
N SER A 2 29.11 -9.75 -12.38
CA SER A 2 27.67 -9.68 -12.52
C SER A 2 27.02 -10.25 -11.27
N PHE A 3 26.21 -9.45 -10.57
CA PHE A 3 25.35 -9.93 -9.50
C PHE A 3 24.17 -10.69 -10.14
N GLU A 4 24.43 -11.91 -10.61
CA GLU A 4 23.38 -12.87 -10.94
C GLU A 4 23.04 -13.71 -9.71
N THR A 5 22.66 -13.06 -8.62
CA THR A 5 21.72 -13.71 -7.71
C THR A 5 20.36 -13.55 -8.37
N LYS A 6 19.73 -14.65 -8.81
CA LYS A 6 18.29 -14.69 -9.02
C LYS A 6 17.67 -14.08 -7.75
N LEU A 7 17.30 -12.80 -7.81
CA LEU A 7 16.44 -12.18 -6.81
C LEU A 7 15.09 -12.87 -7.01
N GLY A 8 14.96 -14.07 -6.42
CA GLY A 8 13.74 -14.84 -6.47
C GLY A 8 12.60 -14.03 -5.87
N ASP A 9 11.37 -14.41 -6.20
CA ASP A 9 10.11 -13.80 -5.75
C ASP A 9 10.04 -13.46 -4.25
N GLU A 10 10.92 -14.04 -3.44
CA GLU A 10 11.16 -13.69 -2.04
C GLU A 10 11.49 -12.22 -1.76
N PHE A 11 12.28 -11.56 -2.62
CA PHE A 11 12.64 -10.14 -2.42
C PHE A 11 11.43 -9.20 -2.58
N LEU A 12 10.40 -9.66 -3.29
CA LEU A 12 9.16 -8.91 -3.53
C LEU A 12 8.06 -9.25 -2.52
N LYS A 13 8.32 -10.14 -1.53
CA LYS A 13 7.34 -10.53 -0.52
C LYS A 13 7.01 -9.38 0.42
N VAL A 14 5.85 -8.77 0.18
CA VAL A 14 5.23 -7.83 1.11
C VAL A 14 4.67 -8.62 2.30
N PRO A 15 4.97 -8.20 3.55
CA PRO A 15 4.43 -8.87 4.73
C PRO A 15 2.91 -8.71 4.78
N LYS A 16 2.21 -9.59 5.50
CA LYS A 16 0.79 -9.35 5.80
C LYS A 16 0.64 -8.15 6.72
N LEU A 17 -0.30 -7.26 6.42
CA LEU A 17 -0.62 -6.13 7.29
C LEU A 17 -1.35 -6.66 8.54
N ALA A 18 -0.91 -6.25 9.73
CA ALA A 18 -1.64 -6.53 10.95
C ALA A 18 -2.98 -5.79 10.94
N ALA A 19 -4.07 -6.41 11.42
CA ALA A 19 -5.39 -5.76 11.47
C ALA A 19 -5.37 -4.44 12.27
N GLU A 20 -4.52 -4.36 13.29
CA GLU A 20 -4.32 -3.14 14.10
C GLU A 20 -3.31 -2.16 13.49
N GLY A 21 -2.60 -2.56 12.43
CA GLY A 21 -1.62 -1.72 11.73
C GLY A 21 -0.31 -1.51 12.47
N THR A 22 0.03 -2.36 13.44
CA THR A 22 1.26 -2.25 14.22
C THR A 22 2.53 -2.33 13.37
N ASN A 23 2.47 -3.03 12.22
CA ASN A 23 3.55 -3.12 11.24
C ASN A 23 3.35 -2.19 10.03
N TRP A 24 2.49 -1.17 10.11
CA TRP A 24 2.14 -0.30 8.98
C TRP A 24 3.35 0.31 8.28
N VAL A 25 4.32 0.87 9.03
CA VAL A 25 5.51 1.53 8.46
C VAL A 25 6.31 0.55 7.59
N THR A 26 6.66 -0.61 8.16
CA THR A 26 7.39 -1.66 7.43
C THR A 26 6.59 -2.21 6.24
N TYR A 27 5.27 -2.38 6.40
CA TYR A 27 4.39 -2.82 5.32
C TYR A 27 4.38 -1.82 4.16
N LYS A 28 4.21 -0.54 4.47
CA LYS A 28 4.16 0.57 3.50
C LYS A 28 5.44 0.62 2.67
N ASP A 29 6.60 0.62 3.33
CA ASP A 29 7.90 0.71 2.64
C ASP A 29 8.15 -0.51 1.74
N ARG A 30 7.83 -1.72 2.22
CA ARG A 30 8.00 -2.94 1.42
C ARG A 30 7.01 -3.04 0.26
N LEU A 31 5.78 -2.57 0.45
CA LEU A 31 4.80 -2.49 -0.63
C LEU A 31 5.29 -1.52 -1.71
N LEU A 32 5.77 -0.34 -1.31
CA LEU A 32 6.30 0.66 -2.23
C LEU A 32 7.45 0.10 -3.06
N TRP A 33 8.50 -0.44 -2.42
CA TRP A 33 9.63 -1.03 -3.14
C TRP A 33 9.22 -2.18 -4.07
N SER A 34 8.28 -3.02 -3.63
CA SER A 34 7.80 -4.15 -4.42
C SER A 34 7.03 -3.68 -5.67
N VAL A 35 6.25 -2.60 -5.56
CA VAL A 35 5.51 -2.02 -6.71
C VAL A 35 6.45 -1.23 -7.63
N GLU A 36 7.38 -0.45 -7.07
CA GLU A 36 8.41 0.28 -7.83
C GLU A 36 9.31 -0.67 -8.64
N ALA A 37 9.71 -1.80 -8.05
CA ALA A 37 10.50 -2.83 -8.74
C ALA A 37 9.77 -3.45 -9.95
N ARG A 38 8.43 -3.33 -10.00
CA ARG A 38 7.60 -3.75 -11.14
C ARG A 38 7.34 -2.63 -12.14
N GLY A 39 7.83 -1.41 -11.89
CA GLY A 39 7.53 -0.24 -12.70
C GLY A 39 6.11 0.28 -12.55
N LEU A 40 5.38 -0.13 -11.50
CA LEU A 40 3.96 0.19 -11.30
C LEU A 40 3.74 1.27 -10.23
N GLY A 41 4.79 2.00 -9.84
CA GLY A 41 4.75 3.02 -8.78
C GLY A 41 3.69 4.09 -9.01
N GLY A 42 3.48 4.47 -10.27
CA GLY A 42 2.51 5.49 -10.68
C GLY A 42 1.04 5.15 -10.33
N HIS A 43 0.72 3.86 -10.20
CA HIS A 43 -0.60 3.41 -9.76
C HIS A 43 -0.84 3.63 -8.26
N LEU A 44 0.22 3.69 -7.44
CA LEU A 44 0.12 3.89 -5.99
C LEU A 44 0.09 5.35 -5.58
N ASP A 45 0.85 6.22 -6.25
CA ASP A 45 0.90 7.66 -5.97
C ASP A 45 -0.11 8.47 -6.80
N GLY A 46 -0.66 7.86 -7.85
CA GLY A 46 -1.62 8.46 -8.76
C GLY A 46 -0.99 9.28 -9.88
N SER A 47 0.32 9.19 -10.10
CA SER A 47 0.99 9.84 -11.24
C SER A 47 0.62 9.20 -12.57
N GLU A 48 0.25 7.92 -12.55
CA GLU A 48 -0.21 7.16 -13.73
C GLU A 48 -1.75 7.03 -13.70
N THR A 49 -2.42 7.91 -14.45
CA THR A 49 -3.88 7.98 -14.49
C THR A 49 -4.47 7.09 -15.56
N GLU A 50 -5.73 6.69 -15.39
CA GLU A 50 -6.48 5.93 -16.39
C GLU A 50 -6.48 6.69 -17.73
N PRO A 51 -6.13 6.05 -18.85
CA PRO A 51 -6.22 6.67 -20.17
C PRO A 51 -7.66 7.10 -20.48
N GLU A 52 -7.89 8.40 -20.66
CA GLU A 52 -9.24 8.98 -20.88
C GLU A 52 -9.73 8.83 -22.33
N ASP A 53 -8.83 8.69 -23.30
CA ASP A 53 -9.19 8.63 -24.72
C ASP A 53 -9.59 7.20 -25.12
N PRO A 54 -10.81 6.96 -25.65
CA PRO A 54 -11.21 5.69 -26.25
C PRO A 54 -10.32 5.25 -27.43
N LYS A 55 -9.53 6.17 -28.01
CA LYS A 55 -8.52 5.90 -29.04
C LYS A 55 -7.11 5.66 -28.50
N SER A 56 -6.92 5.71 -27.17
CA SER A 56 -5.70 5.15 -26.58
C SER A 56 -5.51 3.77 -27.20
N LEU A 57 -4.31 3.51 -27.70
CA LEU A 57 -4.00 2.24 -28.35
C LEU A 57 -4.49 1.15 -27.39
N ASP A 58 -5.32 0.21 -27.86
CA ASP A 58 -5.88 -0.84 -27.01
C ASP A 58 -4.83 -1.48 -26.08
N ALA A 59 -3.57 -1.53 -26.54
CA ALA A 59 -2.41 -1.96 -25.78
C ALA A 59 -2.11 -1.11 -24.53
N GLU A 60 -2.15 0.22 -24.60
CA GLU A 60 -1.89 1.13 -23.48
C GLU A 60 -2.97 1.04 -22.40
N MET A 61 -4.25 1.06 -22.79
CA MET A 61 -5.35 0.85 -21.84
C MET A 61 -5.30 -0.54 -21.21
N LYS A 62 -4.97 -1.58 -21.98
CA LYS A 62 -4.77 -2.94 -21.44
C LYS A 62 -3.60 -2.99 -20.46
N ALA A 63 -2.46 -2.37 -20.80
CA ALA A 63 -1.27 -2.33 -19.95
C ALA A 63 -1.59 -1.63 -18.61
N TRP A 64 -2.22 -0.47 -18.66
CA TRP A 64 -2.65 0.25 -17.46
C TRP A 64 -3.60 -0.59 -16.60
N ARG A 65 -4.64 -1.19 -17.19
CA ARG A 65 -5.59 -2.04 -16.45
C ARG A 65 -4.92 -3.27 -15.82
N MET A 66 -3.93 -3.84 -16.49
CA MET A 66 -3.14 -4.95 -15.94
C MET A 66 -2.29 -4.49 -14.76
N GLY A 67 -1.59 -3.36 -14.87
CA GLY A 67 -0.82 -2.76 -13.78
C GLY A 67 -1.69 -2.49 -12.56
N GLU A 68 -2.84 -1.86 -12.79
CA GLU A 68 -3.84 -1.55 -11.78
C GLU A 68 -4.37 -2.81 -11.06
N ALA A 69 -4.64 -3.88 -11.82
CA ALA A 69 -5.09 -5.15 -11.26
C ALA A 69 -4.00 -5.85 -10.43
N VAL A 70 -2.74 -5.81 -10.89
CA VAL A 70 -1.59 -6.39 -10.17
C VAL A 70 -1.40 -5.72 -8.82
N VAL A 71 -1.40 -4.38 -8.76
CA VAL A 71 -1.24 -3.65 -7.51
C VAL A 71 -2.41 -3.92 -6.56
N LYS A 72 -3.66 -3.89 -7.06
CA LYS A 72 -4.84 -4.23 -6.26
C LYS A 72 -4.77 -5.64 -5.68
N GLN A 73 -4.36 -6.63 -6.49
CA GLN A 73 -4.25 -8.01 -6.04
C GLN A 73 -3.13 -8.18 -5.00
N GLN A 74 -2.00 -7.50 -5.17
CA GLN A 74 -0.90 -7.53 -4.21
C GLN A 74 -1.32 -6.93 -2.86
N ILE A 75 -2.06 -5.81 -2.86
CA ILE A 75 -2.63 -5.23 -1.64
C ILE A 75 -3.67 -6.19 -1.04
N ALA A 76 -4.63 -6.67 -1.83
CA ALA A 76 -5.68 -7.56 -1.34
C ALA A 76 -5.12 -8.85 -0.72
N GLY A 77 -4.11 -9.47 -1.33
CA GLY A 77 -3.49 -10.71 -0.84
C GLY A 77 -2.68 -10.54 0.45
N THR A 78 -2.34 -9.31 0.82
CA THR A 78 -1.56 -9.00 2.03
C THR A 78 -2.38 -8.37 3.15
N LEU A 79 -3.66 -8.11 2.90
CA LEU A 79 -4.58 -7.56 3.90
C LEU A 79 -5.37 -8.65 4.65
N PRO A 80 -5.71 -8.40 5.93
CA PRO A 80 -6.78 -9.12 6.62
C PRO A 80 -8.15 -8.85 6.00
N ASP A 81 -9.05 -9.83 6.06
CA ASP A 81 -10.41 -9.76 5.48
C ASP A 81 -11.21 -8.55 5.97
N THR A 82 -11.04 -8.16 7.23
CA THR A 82 -11.71 -7.00 7.83
C THR A 82 -11.34 -5.70 7.13
N LEU A 83 -10.05 -5.51 6.81
CA LEU A 83 -9.56 -4.34 6.06
C LEU A 83 -9.94 -4.44 4.58
N PHE A 84 -9.87 -5.64 4.00
CA PHE A 84 -10.29 -5.87 2.62
C PHE A 84 -11.75 -5.46 2.39
N MET A 85 -12.65 -5.80 3.32
CA MET A 85 -14.06 -5.43 3.25
C MET A 85 -14.31 -3.92 3.25
N GLN A 86 -13.41 -3.13 3.86
CA GLN A 86 -13.49 -1.67 3.85
C GLN A 86 -13.01 -1.08 2.52
N ILE A 87 -11.94 -1.61 1.96
CA ILE A 87 -11.31 -1.06 0.75
C ILE A 87 -11.90 -1.56 -0.56
N LYS A 88 -12.65 -2.67 -0.58
CA LYS A 88 -13.17 -3.30 -1.82
C LYS A 88 -14.10 -2.41 -2.67
N ARG A 89 -14.61 -1.31 -2.11
CA ARG A 89 -15.48 -0.35 -2.81
C ARG A 89 -14.70 0.77 -3.50
N LEU A 90 -13.40 0.88 -3.22
CA LEU A 90 -12.53 1.91 -3.79
C LEU A 90 -12.15 1.52 -5.22
N LYS A 91 -12.12 2.51 -6.10
CA LYS A 91 -12.04 2.30 -7.55
C LYS A 91 -10.60 2.13 -8.02
N SER A 92 -9.62 2.71 -7.33
CA SER A 92 -8.21 2.64 -7.74
C SER A 92 -7.25 2.15 -6.65
N ALA A 93 -6.10 1.62 -7.08
CA ALA A 93 -4.99 1.26 -6.22
C ALA A 93 -4.51 2.47 -5.40
N TYR A 94 -4.44 3.65 -6.03
CA TYR A 94 -4.18 4.92 -5.37
C TYR A 94 -5.18 5.21 -4.23
N GLU A 95 -6.48 5.11 -4.50
CA GLU A 95 -7.51 5.36 -3.48
C GLU A 95 -7.38 4.38 -2.31
N ILE A 96 -7.13 3.10 -2.60
CA ILE A 96 -6.89 2.06 -1.60
C ILE A 96 -5.67 2.40 -0.74
N PHE A 97 -4.54 2.68 -1.37
CA PHE A 97 -3.29 2.98 -0.67
C PHE A 97 -3.42 4.24 0.20
N ARG A 98 -4.03 5.29 -0.35
CA ARG A 98 -4.31 6.54 0.38
C ARG A 98 -5.24 6.31 1.57
N HIS A 99 -6.26 5.47 1.42
CA HIS A 99 -7.16 5.12 2.51
C HIS A 99 -6.43 4.41 3.65
N LEU A 100 -5.59 3.42 3.33
CA LEU A 100 -4.77 2.70 4.31
C LEU A 100 -3.78 3.63 5.02
N ALA A 101 -3.09 4.49 4.26
CA ALA A 101 -2.18 5.49 4.83
C ALA A 101 -2.90 6.41 5.82
N LYS A 102 -4.07 6.94 5.43
CA LYS A 102 -4.88 7.77 6.32
C LYS A 102 -5.30 7.01 7.58
N LEU A 103 -5.74 5.76 7.46
CA LEU A 103 -6.21 4.95 8.58
C LEU A 103 -5.12 4.74 9.64
N PHE A 104 -3.90 4.37 9.21
CA PHE A 104 -2.84 3.96 10.12
C PHE A 104 -1.90 5.11 10.54
N GLU A 105 -1.72 6.13 9.72
CA GLU A 105 -1.01 7.35 10.12
C GLU A 105 -1.84 8.17 11.14
N GLN A 106 -3.17 8.11 11.09
CA GLN A 106 -4.01 8.71 12.12
C GLN A 106 -3.97 7.91 13.44
N ARG A 107 -4.08 6.57 13.37
CA ARG A 107 -4.03 5.71 14.57
C ARG A 107 -2.71 5.84 15.32
N SER A 108 -1.58 5.84 14.62
CA SER A 108 -0.25 6.03 15.24
C SER A 108 -0.14 7.36 15.99
N ARG A 109 -0.67 8.46 15.43
CA ARG A 109 -0.73 9.77 16.10
C ARG A 109 -1.59 9.74 17.36
N VAL A 110 -2.77 9.12 17.31
CA VAL A 110 -3.68 9.00 18.47
C VAL A 110 -3.03 8.19 19.59
N VAL A 111 -2.43 7.04 19.25
CA VAL A 111 -1.76 6.17 20.23
C VAL A 111 -0.58 6.90 20.89
N ALA A 112 0.24 7.61 20.12
CA ALA A 112 1.36 8.38 20.66
C ALA A 112 0.87 9.47 21.65
N VAL A 113 -0.19 10.20 21.30
CA VAL A 113 -0.80 11.20 22.19
C VAL A 113 -1.37 10.57 23.46
N GLU A 114 -2.01 9.40 23.37
CA GLU A 114 -2.55 8.71 24.53
C GLU A 114 -1.45 8.21 25.48
N ILE A 115 -0.34 7.67 24.94
CA ILE A 115 0.84 7.27 25.71
C ILE A 115 1.43 8.49 26.44
N LEU A 116 1.61 9.61 25.74
CA LEU A 116 2.13 10.84 26.33
C LEU A 116 1.23 11.38 27.44
N ARG A 117 -0.09 11.38 27.25
CA ARG A 117 -1.06 11.76 28.31
C ARG A 117 -0.96 10.85 29.53
N LYS A 118 -0.85 9.53 29.33
CA LYS A 118 -0.63 8.58 30.44
C LYS A 118 0.67 8.87 31.18
N MET A 119 1.76 9.13 30.47
CA MET A 119 3.05 9.50 31.08
C MET A 119 2.99 10.82 31.86
N GLN A 120 2.29 11.83 31.33
CA GLN A 120 2.07 13.10 32.03
C GLN A 120 1.24 12.93 33.30
N ASN A 121 0.16 12.15 33.24
CA ASN A 121 -0.67 11.84 34.41
C ASN A 121 0.08 11.05 35.49
N LEU A 122 1.05 10.21 35.10
CA LEU A 122 1.92 9.49 36.03
C LEU A 122 3.00 10.39 36.66
N ARG A 123 3.40 11.49 36.01
CA ARG A 123 4.33 12.49 36.54
C ARG A 123 3.68 13.53 37.45
N CYS A 124 2.37 13.75 37.34
CA CYS A 124 1.62 14.70 38.17
C CYS A 124 1.14 14.09 39.51
N ARG A 125 1.90 13.17 40.11
CA ARG A 125 1.67 12.66 41.47
C ARG A 125 2.84 12.99 42.38
#